data_AF-A0A8D0T8K0-F1
#
_entry.id   AF-A0A8D0T8K0-F1
#
_cell.length_a   1.000
_cell.length_b   1.000
_cell.length_c   1.000
_cell.angle_alpha   90.00
_cell.angle_beta   90.00
_cell.angle_gamma   90.00
#
_symmetry.space_group_name_H-M   'P 1'
#
loop_
_entity.id
_entity.type
_entity.pdbx_description
1 polymer ?
#
loop_
_entity_poly.entity_id
_entity_poly.type
_entity_poly.pdbx_seq_one_letter_code
_entity_poly.pdbx_strand_id
1 'polypeptide(L)'
;MEVAGVLLCLAAAVLAWGLLRVWDAWERMKSQEQAGLPGGGSRALLVTAHPDDEAMFFAPTILGLARLGHQLSLLCFSAGDYYNQGEIRKKELLQSCDVLGIPSSSVTIIDNRDFPDDPAVRWDPGRVADVLLRHIELNGIDLVVTFDAGGVSGHSNHVALYAAARVQGARTAVCEPAAEVHLPAGPALLPAARPRCPLRAHPPGGGPGPESHVPPPQPAPLVPPPVRALLQVPEDQLPAPPLPG
;
A
#
# COMPACT_ATOMS: atom_id res chain seq x y z
N MET A 1 52.19 30.46 13.96
CA MET A 1 50.95 30.36 13.16
C MET A 1 50.79 28.99 12.49
N GLU A 2 51.84 28.18 12.34
CA GLU A 2 51.78 26.89 11.63
C GLU A 2 51.01 25.80 12.39
N VAL A 3 51.16 25.71 13.72
CA VAL A 3 50.52 24.65 14.53
C VAL A 3 48.99 24.74 14.52
N ALA A 4 48.45 25.97 14.52
CA ALA A 4 47.01 26.21 14.43
C ALA A 4 46.43 25.79 13.07
N GLY A 5 47.18 25.99 11.99
CA GLY A 5 46.80 25.53 10.65
C GLY A 5 46.74 24.00 10.56
N VAL A 6 47.72 23.30 11.12
CA VAL A 6 47.76 21.82 11.13
C VAL A 6 46.59 21.24 11.94
N LEU A 7 46.31 21.79 13.12
CA LEU A 7 45.18 21.35 13.95
C LEU A 7 43.82 21.57 13.26
N LEU A 8 43.66 22.69 12.56
CA LEU A 8 42.45 22.98 11.80
C LEU A 8 42.27 22.01 10.62
N CYS A 9 43.35 21.69 9.89
CA CYS A 9 43.31 20.72 8.81
C CYS A 9 42.96 19.30 9.29
N LEU A 10 43.51 18.88 10.44
CA LEU A 10 43.18 17.57 11.03
C LEU A 10 41.73 17.50 11.49
N ALA A 11 41.22 18.56 12.13
CA ALA A 11 39.81 18.64 12.52
C ALA A 11 38.87 18.58 11.29
N ALA A 12 39.20 19.31 10.22
CA ALA A 12 38.44 19.28 8.97
C ALA A 12 38.46 17.89 8.32
N ALA A 13 39.60 17.20 8.31
CA ALA A 13 39.72 15.85 7.77
C ALA A 13 38.88 14.83 8.55
N VAL A 14 38.85 14.92 9.88
CA VAL A 14 38.03 14.04 10.73
C VAL A 14 36.53 14.29 10.50
N LEU A 15 36.11 15.56 10.37
CA LEU A 15 34.72 15.90 10.06
C LEU A 15 34.31 15.43 8.66
N ALA A 16 35.15 15.62 7.65
CA ALA A 16 34.91 15.14 6.29
C ALA A 16 34.82 13.61 6.24
N TRP A 17 35.70 12.90 6.97
CA TRP A 17 35.65 11.45 7.09
C TRP A 17 34.39 10.96 7.81
N GLY A 18 33.97 11.66 8.88
CA GLY A 18 32.72 11.38 9.58
C GLY A 18 31.50 11.55 8.66
N LEU A 19 31.44 12.65 7.90
CA LEU A 19 30.38 12.90 6.92
C LEU A 19 30.36 11.85 5.81
N LEU A 20 31.53 11.45 5.29
CA LEU A 20 31.63 10.41 4.27
C LEU A 20 31.14 9.06 4.79
N ARG A 21 31.46 8.72 6.04
CA ARG A 21 30.97 7.48 6.69
C ARG A 21 29.46 7.47 6.88
N VAL A 22 28.87 8.62 7.24
CA VAL A 22 27.41 8.78 7.35
C VAL A 22 26.76 8.67 5.97
N TRP A 23 27.36 9.28 4.95
CA TRP A 23 26.90 9.17 3.56
C TRP A 23 26.94 7.72 3.05
N ASP A 24 28.05 7.01 3.23
CA ASP A 24 28.18 5.60 2.85
C ASP A 24 27.20 4.70 3.62
N ALA A 25 26.93 5.00 4.89
CA ALA A 25 25.93 4.27 5.66
C ALA A 25 24.51 4.52 5.12
N TRP A 26 24.22 5.77 4.75
CA TRP A 26 22.95 6.17 4.12
C TRP A 26 22.75 5.49 2.76
N GLU A 27 23.76 5.51 1.89
CA GLU A 27 23.70 4.87 0.56
C GLU A 27 23.57 3.34 0.67
N ARG A 28 24.27 2.71 1.63
CA ARG A 28 24.11 1.28 1.90
C ARG A 28 22.70 0.93 2.38
N MET A 29 22.11 1.75 3.25
CA MET A 29 20.74 1.54 3.73
C MET A 29 19.74 1.65 2.57
N LYS A 30 19.91 2.65 1.70
CA LYS A 30 19.09 2.85 0.49
C LYS A 30 19.20 1.69 -0.50
N SER A 31 20.42 1.17 -0.68
CA SER A 31 20.69 0.01 -1.55
C SER A 31 20.12 -1.28 -0.96
N GLN A 32 20.17 -1.45 0.36
CA GLN A 32 19.63 -2.62 1.04
C GLN A 32 18.10 -2.66 1.01
N GLU A 33 17.44 -1.49 1.08
CA GLU A 33 15.98 -1.36 0.91
C GLU A 33 15.52 -1.79 -0.49
N GLN A 34 16.37 -1.61 -1.51
CA GLN A 34 16.11 -2.04 -2.89
C GLN A 34 16.58 -3.47 -3.20
N ALA A 35 17.49 -4.04 -2.41
CA ALA A 35 18.11 -5.34 -2.69
C ALA A 35 17.14 -6.55 -2.61
N GLY A 36 15.95 -6.38 -2.02
CA GLY A 36 14.91 -7.41 -1.95
C GLY A 36 13.79 -7.27 -2.98
N LEU A 37 13.73 -6.17 -3.72
CA LEU A 37 12.69 -5.94 -4.74
C LEU A 37 13.25 -6.27 -6.13
N PRO A 38 12.45 -6.91 -7.02
CA PRO A 38 12.88 -7.11 -8.38
C PRO A 38 13.14 -5.76 -9.07
N GLY A 39 14.01 -5.71 -10.08
CA GLY A 39 14.36 -4.46 -10.75
C GLY A 39 13.15 -3.75 -11.38
N GLY A 40 13.34 -2.46 -11.72
CA GLY A 40 12.31 -1.67 -12.41
C GLY A 40 11.83 -2.37 -13.68
N GLY A 41 10.53 -2.31 -13.94
CA GLY A 41 9.85 -3.01 -15.04
C GLY A 41 9.23 -4.36 -14.67
N SER A 42 9.52 -4.91 -13.49
CA SER A 42 8.86 -6.13 -12.98
C SER A 42 7.37 -5.91 -12.69
N ARG A 43 6.59 -6.99 -12.80
CA ARG A 43 5.13 -7.00 -12.61
C ARG A 43 4.81 -7.28 -11.15
N ALA A 44 4.25 -6.28 -10.47
CA ALA A 44 3.81 -6.39 -9.10
C ALA A 44 2.27 -6.49 -9.03
N LEU A 45 1.79 -7.47 -8.28
CA LEU A 45 0.39 -7.71 -8.01
C LEU A 45 0.07 -7.35 -6.56
N LEU A 46 -0.87 -6.44 -6.39
CA LEU A 46 -1.51 -6.21 -5.10
C LEU A 46 -2.70 -7.16 -4.94
N VAL A 47 -2.75 -7.89 -3.84
CA VAL A 47 -3.85 -8.80 -3.52
C VAL A 47 -4.60 -8.30 -2.30
N THR A 48 -5.84 -7.86 -2.50
CA THR A 48 -6.73 -7.30 -1.47
C THR A 48 -7.98 -8.14 -1.28
N ALA A 49 -8.65 -7.99 -0.13
CA ALA A 49 -9.88 -8.71 0.15
C ALA A 49 -11.09 -7.91 -0.36
N HIS A 50 -11.06 -6.60 -0.17
CA HIS A 50 -12.21 -5.72 -0.35
C HIS A 50 -11.88 -4.45 -1.15
N PRO A 51 -12.90 -3.84 -1.79
CA PRO A 51 -12.81 -2.49 -2.36
C PRO A 51 -12.65 -1.39 -1.29
N ASP A 52 -11.44 -0.87 -1.07
CA ASP A 52 -11.03 0.19 -0.11
C ASP A 52 -9.66 -0.11 0.48
N ASP A 53 -9.31 -1.40 0.61
CA ASP A 53 -8.04 -1.89 1.12
C ASP A 53 -6.83 -1.25 0.41
N GLU A 54 -6.93 -1.04 -0.90
CA GLU A 54 -5.86 -0.47 -1.73
C GLU A 54 -5.52 0.95 -1.29
N ALA A 55 -6.55 1.75 -0.96
CA ALA A 55 -6.39 3.12 -0.52
C ALA A 55 -6.09 3.20 0.98
N MET A 56 -6.72 2.34 1.78
CA MET A 56 -6.62 2.34 3.24
C MET A 56 -5.27 1.83 3.74
N PHE A 57 -4.77 0.72 3.17
CA PHE A 57 -3.58 0.03 3.67
C PHE A 57 -2.39 0.11 2.72
N PHE A 58 -2.63 0.15 1.41
CA PHE A 58 -1.56 -0.04 0.43
C PHE A 58 -1.20 1.19 -0.39
N ALA A 59 -1.87 2.33 -0.24
CA ALA A 59 -1.59 3.52 -1.03
C ALA A 59 -0.09 3.95 -0.99
N PRO A 60 0.59 3.97 0.19
CA PRO A 60 2.02 4.26 0.22
C PRO A 60 2.86 3.24 -0.57
N THR A 61 2.53 1.95 -0.46
CA THR A 61 3.22 0.86 -1.16
C THR A 61 3.02 0.93 -2.67
N ILE A 62 1.79 1.15 -3.12
CA ILE A 62 1.44 1.31 -4.55
C ILE A 62 2.22 2.48 -5.14
N LEU A 63 2.21 3.64 -4.48
CA LEU A 63 2.94 4.82 -4.94
C LEU A 63 4.47 4.61 -4.90
N GLY A 64 4.98 3.87 -3.92
CA GLY A 64 6.40 3.49 -3.84
C GLY A 64 6.82 2.62 -5.02
N LEU A 65 6.07 1.55 -5.28
CA LEU A 65 6.35 0.64 -6.39
C LEU A 65 6.19 1.33 -7.76
N ALA A 66 5.20 2.22 -7.91
CA ALA A 66 5.05 3.03 -9.12
C ALA A 66 6.29 3.91 -9.36
N ARG A 67 6.83 4.55 -8.32
CA ARG A 67 8.06 5.37 -8.41
C ARG A 67 9.29 4.56 -8.76
N LEU A 68 9.35 3.30 -8.33
CA LEU A 68 10.41 2.37 -8.68
C LEU A 68 10.23 1.77 -10.09
N GLY A 69 9.16 2.12 -10.81
CA GLY A 69 8.92 1.72 -12.19
C GLY A 69 8.36 0.30 -12.34
N HIS A 70 7.71 -0.24 -11.30
CA HIS A 70 7.01 -1.52 -11.41
C HIS A 70 5.73 -1.39 -12.24
N GLN A 71 5.39 -2.44 -12.97
CA GLN A 71 4.09 -2.58 -13.62
C GLN A 71 3.08 -3.10 -12.61
N LEU A 72 2.10 -2.27 -12.24
CA LEU A 72 1.17 -2.56 -11.15
C LEU A 72 -0.14 -3.18 -11.67
N SER A 73 -0.61 -4.19 -10.94
CA SER A 73 -1.91 -4.82 -11.13
C SER A 73 -2.56 -5.08 -9.76
N LEU A 74 -3.88 -5.24 -9.74
CA LEU A 74 -4.63 -5.51 -8.51
C LEU A 74 -5.60 -6.69 -8.71
N LEU A 75 -5.60 -7.61 -7.75
CA LEU A 75 -6.58 -8.68 -7.61
C LEU A 75 -7.35 -8.50 -6.30
N CYS A 76 -8.62 -8.13 -6.41
CA CYS A 76 -9.53 -8.02 -5.27
C CYS A 76 -10.38 -9.29 -5.18
N PHE A 77 -10.40 -9.95 -4.02
CA PHE A 77 -11.09 -11.24 -3.86
C PHE A 77 -12.61 -11.14 -3.67
N SER A 78 -13.15 -9.94 -3.46
CA SER A 78 -14.59 -9.73 -3.33
C SER A 78 -15.05 -8.42 -3.97
N ALA A 79 -16.31 -8.37 -4.39
CA ALA A 79 -16.97 -7.13 -4.80
C ALA A 79 -17.31 -6.20 -3.61
N GLY A 80 -17.10 -6.65 -2.36
CA GLY A 80 -17.41 -5.84 -1.17
C GLY A 80 -18.91 -5.71 -0.90
N ASP A 81 -19.68 -6.75 -1.21
CA ASP A 81 -21.14 -6.69 -1.29
C ASP A 81 -21.88 -6.91 0.04
N TYR A 82 -21.22 -6.79 1.20
CA TYR A 82 -21.86 -7.03 2.50
C TYR A 82 -23.13 -6.19 2.73
N TYR A 83 -23.15 -4.95 2.23
CA TYR A 83 -24.30 -4.04 2.31
C TYR A 83 -25.15 -3.99 1.03
N ASN A 84 -25.02 -4.95 0.12
CA ASN A 84 -25.65 -4.94 -1.22
C ASN A 84 -25.22 -3.74 -2.08
N GLN A 85 -23.94 -3.37 -1.99
CA GLN A 85 -23.34 -2.20 -2.67
C GLN A 85 -22.18 -2.57 -3.61
N GLY A 86 -22.01 -3.86 -3.92
CA GLY A 86 -20.87 -4.36 -4.68
C GLY A 86 -20.71 -3.71 -6.05
N GLU A 87 -21.80 -3.42 -6.77
CA GLU A 87 -21.73 -2.70 -8.05
C GLU A 87 -21.20 -1.27 -7.92
N ILE A 88 -21.47 -0.60 -6.81
CA ILE A 88 -20.97 0.75 -6.52
C ILE A 88 -19.51 0.64 -6.13
N ARG A 89 -19.18 -0.24 -5.18
CA ARG A 89 -17.83 -0.43 -4.66
C ARG A 89 -16.84 -0.93 -5.72
N LYS A 90 -17.28 -1.74 -6.68
CA LYS A 90 -16.48 -2.11 -7.86
C LYS A 90 -16.05 -0.88 -8.66
N LYS A 91 -16.96 0.07 -8.89
CA LYS A 91 -16.66 1.31 -9.62
C LYS A 91 -15.74 2.21 -8.81
N GLU A 92 -15.98 2.31 -7.50
CA GLU A 92 -15.12 3.08 -6.58
C GLU A 92 -13.70 2.53 -6.57
N LEU A 93 -13.52 1.20 -6.48
CA LEU A 93 -12.20 0.57 -6.56
C LEU A 93 -11.49 0.87 -7.89
N LEU A 94 -12.19 0.77 -9.02
CA LEU A 94 -11.59 1.08 -10.32
C LEU A 94 -11.14 2.54 -10.41
N GLN A 95 -11.93 3.47 -9.86
CA GLN A 95 -11.59 4.89 -9.81
C GLN A 95 -10.43 5.18 -8.84
N SER A 96 -10.42 4.52 -7.68
CA SER A 96 -9.35 4.62 -6.69
C SER A 96 -8.02 4.11 -7.27
N CYS A 97 -8.04 2.95 -7.92
CA CYS A 97 -6.89 2.39 -8.63
C CYS A 97 -6.34 3.33 -9.70
N ASP A 98 -7.20 3.96 -10.50
CA ASP A 98 -6.78 4.92 -11.54
C ASP A 98 -6.02 6.11 -10.93
N VAL A 99 -6.51 6.64 -9.80
CA VAL A 99 -5.83 7.70 -9.03
C VAL A 99 -4.47 7.24 -8.49
N LEU A 100 -4.38 5.98 -8.04
CA LEU A 100 -3.15 5.38 -7.50
C LEU A 100 -2.15 4.94 -8.59
N GLY A 101 -2.53 5.03 -9.87
CA GLY A 101 -1.67 4.70 -11.00
C GLY A 101 -1.77 3.25 -11.49
N ILE A 102 -2.80 2.51 -11.08
CA ILE A 102 -3.11 1.17 -11.57
C ILE A 102 -4.21 1.29 -12.64
N PRO A 103 -3.94 0.99 -13.93
CA PRO A 103 -4.95 1.13 -14.97
C PRO A 103 -6.08 0.12 -14.75
N SER A 104 -7.33 0.52 -15.05
CA SER A 104 -8.51 -0.35 -14.86
C SER A 104 -8.40 -1.71 -15.57
N SER A 105 -7.65 -1.79 -16.68
CA SER A 105 -7.39 -3.05 -17.42
C SER A 105 -6.51 -4.05 -16.66
N SER A 106 -5.80 -3.59 -15.62
CA SER A 106 -4.94 -4.40 -14.75
C SER A 106 -5.57 -4.62 -13.37
N VAL A 107 -6.87 -4.32 -13.21
CA VAL A 107 -7.64 -4.59 -12.00
C VAL A 107 -8.60 -5.75 -12.28
N THR A 108 -8.50 -6.80 -11.48
CA THR A 108 -9.41 -7.94 -11.50
C THR A 108 -10.17 -7.99 -10.17
N ILE A 109 -11.49 -8.09 -10.24
CA ILE A 109 -12.36 -8.21 -9.07
C ILE A 109 -13.06 -9.56 -9.16
N ILE A 110 -12.90 -10.38 -8.13
CA ILE A 110 -13.58 -11.66 -8.02
C ILE A 110 -14.98 -11.40 -7.48
N ASP A 111 -15.96 -11.85 -8.24
CA ASP A 111 -17.38 -11.73 -7.92
C ASP A 111 -18.03 -13.10 -8.06
N ASN A 112 -17.81 -13.96 -7.07
CA ASN A 112 -18.36 -15.31 -7.03
C ASN A 112 -18.68 -15.75 -5.59
N ARG A 113 -19.38 -16.87 -5.48
CA ARG A 113 -19.90 -17.39 -4.19
C ARG A 113 -18.83 -18.00 -3.29
N ASP A 114 -17.61 -18.20 -3.79
CA ASP A 114 -16.54 -18.84 -3.03
C ASP A 114 -15.88 -17.87 -2.03
N PHE A 115 -15.96 -16.56 -2.31
CA PHE A 115 -15.33 -15.50 -1.52
C PHE A 115 -16.35 -14.39 -1.17
N PRO A 116 -17.41 -14.72 -0.42
CA PRO A 116 -18.40 -13.73 -0.02
C PRO A 116 -17.78 -12.67 0.91
N ASP A 117 -18.23 -11.42 0.77
CA ASP A 117 -17.95 -10.37 1.74
C ASP A 117 -18.88 -10.53 2.95
N ASP A 118 -18.50 -11.40 3.87
CA ASP A 118 -19.21 -11.65 5.12
C ASP A 118 -18.20 -11.84 6.26
N PRO A 119 -18.20 -10.99 7.31
CA PRO A 119 -17.26 -11.09 8.42
C PRO A 119 -17.44 -12.37 9.26
N ALA A 120 -18.58 -13.05 9.16
CA ALA A 120 -18.81 -14.34 9.82
C ALA A 120 -18.24 -15.52 9.02
N VAL A 121 -17.94 -15.33 7.74
CA VAL A 121 -17.38 -16.36 6.87
C VAL A 121 -15.86 -16.30 6.89
N ARG A 122 -15.22 -17.47 6.87
CA ARG A 122 -13.77 -17.58 6.68
C ARG A 122 -13.53 -18.21 5.33
N TRP A 123 -12.78 -17.51 4.48
CA TRP A 123 -12.35 -18.06 3.20
C TRP A 123 -11.38 -19.22 3.40
N ASP A 124 -11.49 -20.25 2.56
CA ASP A 124 -10.55 -21.37 2.53
C ASP A 124 -9.22 -20.91 1.89
N PRO A 125 -8.10 -20.88 2.64
CA PRO A 125 -6.82 -20.44 2.09
C PRO A 125 -6.33 -21.31 0.93
N GLY A 126 -6.73 -22.59 0.86
CA GLY A 126 -6.39 -23.48 -0.25
C GLY A 126 -7.00 -23.00 -1.56
N ARG A 127 -8.31 -22.70 -1.55
CA ARG A 127 -9.01 -22.14 -2.71
C ARG A 127 -8.50 -20.76 -3.10
N VAL A 128 -8.22 -19.89 -2.12
CA VAL A 128 -7.60 -18.58 -2.37
C VAL A 128 -6.25 -18.77 -3.07
N ALA A 129 -5.42 -19.70 -2.58
CA ALA A 129 -4.10 -19.98 -3.15
C ALA A 129 -4.21 -20.50 -4.60
N ASP A 130 -5.17 -21.36 -4.90
CA ASP A 130 -5.36 -21.90 -6.25
C ASP A 130 -5.77 -20.79 -7.25
N VAL A 131 -6.64 -19.86 -6.84
CA VAL A 131 -7.03 -18.71 -7.67
C VAL A 131 -5.86 -17.74 -7.84
N LEU A 132 -5.15 -17.45 -6.76
CA LEU A 132 -3.97 -16.58 -6.76
C LEU A 132 -2.87 -17.14 -7.68
N LEU A 133 -2.55 -18.43 -7.56
CA LEU A 133 -1.56 -19.10 -8.40
C LEU A 133 -1.90 -18.98 -9.88
N ARG A 134 -3.15 -19.30 -10.23
CA ARG A 134 -3.61 -19.17 -11.62
C ARG A 134 -3.47 -17.74 -12.12
N HIS A 135 -3.79 -16.74 -11.30
CA HIS A 135 -3.65 -15.35 -11.67
C HIS A 135 -2.17 -14.95 -11.87
N ILE A 136 -1.28 -15.41 -10.98
CA ILE A 136 0.17 -15.19 -11.09
C ILE A 136 0.71 -15.76 -12.39
N GLU A 137 0.39 -17.01 -12.71
CA GLU A 137 0.87 -17.71 -13.91
C GLU A 137 0.37 -17.05 -15.21
N LEU A 138 -0.91 -16.71 -15.26
CA LEU A 138 -1.52 -16.12 -16.47
C LEU A 138 -1.00 -14.72 -16.78
N ASN A 139 -0.58 -13.96 -15.76
CA ASN A 139 -0.18 -12.56 -15.90
C ASN A 139 1.34 -12.36 -15.77
N GLY A 140 2.11 -13.42 -15.52
CA GLY A 140 3.56 -13.37 -15.37
C GLY A 140 4.00 -12.46 -14.22
N ILE A 141 3.39 -12.62 -13.04
CA ILE A 141 3.64 -11.78 -11.88
C ILE A 141 4.98 -12.15 -11.23
N ASP A 142 5.82 -11.14 -10.96
CA ASP A 142 7.14 -11.29 -10.33
C ASP A 142 7.10 -11.04 -8.82
N LEU A 143 6.19 -10.15 -8.38
CA LEU A 143 6.07 -9.74 -6.98
C LEU A 143 4.60 -9.74 -6.55
N VAL A 144 4.30 -10.39 -5.42
CA VAL A 144 2.98 -10.36 -4.80
C VAL A 144 3.05 -9.59 -3.49
N VAL A 145 2.16 -8.63 -3.33
CA VAL A 145 2.00 -7.83 -2.10
C VAL A 145 0.61 -8.10 -1.53
N THR A 146 0.54 -8.42 -0.25
CA THR A 146 -0.73 -8.62 0.47
C THR A 146 -0.55 -8.33 1.96
N PHE A 147 -1.57 -8.61 2.75
CA PHE A 147 -1.58 -8.41 4.20
C PHE A 147 -0.54 -9.25 4.93
N ASP A 148 -0.27 -8.89 6.18
CA ASP A 148 0.57 -9.65 7.09
C ASP A 148 -0.20 -10.79 7.78
N ALA A 149 0.49 -11.55 8.65
CA ALA A 149 -0.10 -12.67 9.39
C ALA A 149 -1.32 -12.29 10.24
N GLY A 150 -1.36 -11.04 10.71
CA GLY A 150 -2.48 -10.51 11.51
C GLY A 150 -3.63 -9.99 10.66
N GLY A 151 -3.50 -9.90 9.34
CA GLY A 151 -4.50 -9.27 8.47
C GLY A 151 -4.66 -7.78 8.75
N VAL A 152 -3.62 -7.12 9.28
CA VAL A 152 -3.57 -5.75 9.82
C VAL A 152 -4.50 -5.51 11.01
N SER A 153 -5.81 -5.72 10.85
CA SER A 153 -6.84 -5.47 11.86
C SER A 153 -7.40 -6.75 12.51
N GLY A 154 -6.96 -7.94 12.08
CA GLY A 154 -7.54 -9.22 12.48
C GLY A 154 -8.72 -9.68 11.63
N HIS A 155 -9.02 -8.99 10.52
CA HIS A 155 -10.10 -9.39 9.61
C HIS A 155 -9.81 -10.77 9.00
N SER A 156 -10.78 -11.70 9.10
CA SER A 156 -10.61 -13.11 8.69
C SER A 156 -10.17 -13.25 7.22
N ASN A 157 -10.77 -12.47 6.32
CA ASN A 157 -10.44 -12.50 4.90
C ASN A 157 -9.00 -12.05 4.61
N HIS A 158 -8.49 -11.05 5.34
CA HIS A 158 -7.11 -10.57 5.18
C HIS A 158 -6.12 -11.65 5.64
N VAL A 159 -6.41 -12.31 6.77
CA VAL A 159 -5.63 -13.45 7.27
C VAL A 159 -5.65 -14.61 6.28
N ALA A 160 -6.78 -14.88 5.63
CA ALA A 160 -6.88 -15.91 4.61
C ALA A 160 -6.00 -15.62 3.39
N LEU A 161 -5.92 -14.36 2.95
CA LEU A 161 -5.02 -13.94 1.87
C LEU A 161 -3.54 -14.16 2.24
N TYR A 162 -3.13 -13.77 3.45
CA TYR A 162 -1.77 -14.05 3.94
C TYR A 162 -1.48 -15.56 3.95
N ALA A 163 -2.40 -16.35 4.52
CA ALA A 163 -2.23 -17.80 4.61
C ALA A 163 -2.11 -18.44 3.22
N ALA A 164 -2.90 -17.97 2.24
CA ALA A 164 -2.83 -18.43 0.86
C ALA A 164 -1.50 -18.07 0.18
N ALA A 165 -1.02 -16.83 0.35
CA ALA A 165 0.27 -16.41 -0.17
C ALA A 165 1.43 -17.24 0.41
N ARG A 166 1.36 -17.58 1.71
CA ARG A 166 2.31 -18.48 2.37
C ARG A 166 2.28 -19.91 1.81
N VAL A 167 1.09 -20.46 1.57
CA VAL A 167 0.93 -21.78 0.93
C VAL A 167 1.55 -21.75 -0.47
N GLN A 168 1.35 -20.66 -1.22
CA GLN A 168 1.89 -20.53 -2.55
C GLN A 168 3.42 -20.44 -2.55
N GLY A 169 4.01 -19.62 -1.68
CA GLY A 169 5.46 -19.55 -1.51
C GLY A 169 6.11 -20.88 -1.13
N ALA A 170 5.39 -21.76 -0.42
CA ALA A 170 5.86 -23.11 -0.14
C ALA A 170 5.72 -24.08 -1.34
N ARG A 171 4.74 -23.86 -2.22
CA ARG A 171 4.50 -24.69 -3.42
C ARG A 171 5.47 -24.40 -4.56
N THR A 172 5.86 -23.14 -4.72
CA THR A 172 6.86 -22.70 -5.68
C THR A 172 8.15 -22.41 -4.94
N ALA A 173 9.21 -23.21 -5.15
CA ALA A 173 10.56 -23.00 -4.61
C ALA A 173 11.25 -21.70 -5.14
N VAL A 174 10.46 -20.71 -5.55
CA VAL A 174 10.83 -19.49 -6.29
C VAL A 174 10.45 -18.22 -5.48
N CYS A 175 9.57 -18.33 -4.47
CA CYS A 175 9.15 -17.17 -3.68
C CYS A 175 9.65 -17.29 -2.23
N GLU A 176 10.91 -16.93 -2.02
CA GLU A 176 11.33 -16.51 -0.67
C GLU A 176 10.54 -15.24 -0.30
N PRO A 177 10.08 -15.07 0.95
CA PRO A 177 9.46 -13.83 1.39
C PRO A 177 10.43 -12.67 1.16
N ALA A 178 10.14 -11.80 0.19
CA ALA A 178 11.03 -10.70 -0.18
C ALA A 178 11.27 -9.74 1.00
N ALA A 179 10.24 -9.52 1.83
CA ALA A 179 10.32 -8.90 3.14
C ALA A 179 9.00 -9.13 3.90
N GLU A 180 9.05 -9.61 5.15
CA GLU A 180 7.95 -9.46 6.09
C GLU A 180 8.23 -8.19 6.89
N VAL A 181 7.59 -7.08 6.51
CA VAL A 181 7.76 -5.80 7.22
C VAL A 181 6.93 -5.89 8.50
N HIS A 182 7.57 -6.31 9.58
CA HIS A 182 6.97 -6.20 10.91
C HIS A 182 6.88 -4.71 11.26
N LEU A 183 5.69 -4.14 11.19
CA LEU A 183 5.47 -2.79 11.71
C LEU A 183 5.81 -2.84 13.20
N PRO A 184 6.83 -2.10 13.68
CA PRO A 184 7.09 -2.01 15.11
C PRO A 184 5.83 -1.47 15.78
N ALA A 185 5.51 -1.94 16.99
CA ALA A 185 4.49 -1.30 17.81
C ALA A 185 4.84 0.19 17.91
N GLY A 186 4.12 1.02 17.16
CA GLY A 186 4.38 2.46 17.11
C GLY A 186 4.25 3.04 18.50
N PRO A 187 4.93 4.16 18.81
CA PRO A 187 4.64 4.89 20.04
C PRO A 187 3.14 5.18 20.05
N ALA A 188 2.44 4.75 21.11
CA ALA A 188 1.06 5.10 21.33
C ALA A 188 0.96 6.64 21.35
N LEU A 189 0.50 7.23 20.25
CA LEU A 189 0.14 8.64 20.19
C LEU A 189 -1.14 8.79 21.00
N LEU A 190 -0.98 8.92 22.31
CA LEU A 190 -2.05 9.31 23.21
C LEU A 190 -2.53 10.70 22.79
N PRO A 191 -3.85 10.92 22.63
CA PRO A 191 -4.36 12.27 22.39
C PRO A 191 -3.90 13.18 23.52
N ALA A 192 -3.26 14.31 23.17
CA ALA A 192 -3.03 15.37 24.12
C ALA A 192 -4.39 15.79 24.70
N ALA A 193 -4.60 15.53 25.98
CA ALA A 193 -5.81 15.89 26.70
C ALA A 193 -6.10 17.38 26.47
N ARG A 194 -7.15 17.69 25.71
CA ARG A 194 -7.67 19.06 25.66
C ARG A 194 -8.45 19.33 26.95
N PRO A 195 -8.31 20.53 27.56
CA PRO A 195 -9.00 20.86 28.79
C PRO A 195 -10.52 20.78 28.59
N ARG A 196 -11.19 20.15 29.55
CA ARG A 196 -12.63 19.89 29.59
C ARG A 196 -13.41 21.21 29.47
N CYS A 197 -14.14 21.37 28.37
CA CYS A 197 -15.24 22.33 28.29
C CYS A 197 -16.52 21.60 28.74
N PRO A 198 -17.27 22.06 29.77
CA PRO A 198 -18.42 21.33 30.27
C PRO A 198 -19.59 21.45 29.28
N LEU A 199 -20.00 20.32 28.70
CA LEU A 199 -21.25 20.18 27.97
C LEU A 199 -22.42 20.32 28.96
N ARG A 200 -23.28 21.30 28.71
CA ARG A 200 -24.51 21.57 29.45
C ARG A 200 -25.55 20.51 29.08
N ALA A 201 -25.99 19.72 30.05
CA ALA A 201 -27.07 18.76 29.87
C ALA A 201 -28.43 19.48 29.71
N HIS A 202 -29.18 19.13 28.67
CA HIS A 202 -30.62 19.43 28.58
C HIS A 202 -31.42 18.34 29.30
N PRO A 203 -32.54 18.66 29.99
CA PRO A 203 -33.33 17.69 30.73
C PRO A 203 -34.24 16.85 29.81
N PRO A 204 -34.76 15.70 30.29
CA PRO A 204 -35.51 14.77 29.46
C PRO A 204 -36.96 15.26 29.30
N GLY A 205 -37.36 15.54 28.06
CA GLY A 205 -38.76 15.78 27.68
C GLY A 205 -39.29 14.54 26.94
N GLY A 206 -40.35 13.94 27.48
CA GLY A 206 -41.02 12.77 26.88
C GLY A 206 -41.93 13.13 25.70
N GLY A 207 -42.08 12.17 24.80
CA GLY A 207 -43.07 12.16 23.70
C GLY A 207 -42.52 11.43 22.45
N PRO A 208 -43.32 10.57 21.78
CA PRO A 208 -42.85 9.82 20.60
C PRO A 208 -42.94 10.72 19.35
N GLY A 209 -41.83 10.84 18.61
CA GLY A 209 -41.73 11.61 17.37
C GLY A 209 -40.78 10.94 16.37
N PRO A 210 -40.92 11.18 15.06
CA PRO A 210 -40.68 10.20 14.00
C PRO A 210 -39.20 9.98 13.68
N GLU A 211 -38.95 8.82 13.07
CA GLU A 211 -37.65 8.29 12.63
C GLU A 211 -36.77 9.37 11.97
N SER A 212 -35.58 9.58 12.52
CA SER A 212 -34.58 10.48 11.95
C SER A 212 -33.95 9.83 10.73
N HIS A 213 -34.47 10.14 9.54
CA HIS A 213 -33.75 9.90 8.30
C HIS A 213 -32.51 10.79 8.26
N VAL A 214 -31.34 10.18 8.39
CA VAL A 214 -30.06 10.81 8.06
C VAL A 214 -29.95 10.81 6.53
N PRO A 215 -29.91 11.96 5.85
CA PRO A 215 -29.70 11.99 4.41
C PRO A 215 -28.28 11.49 4.08
N PRO A 216 -28.10 10.76 2.97
CA PRO A 216 -26.78 10.31 2.54
C PRO A 216 -25.86 11.51 2.29
N PRO A 217 -24.54 11.35 2.54
CA PRO A 217 -23.57 12.40 2.24
C PRO A 217 -23.61 12.75 0.76
N GLN A 218 -23.75 14.05 0.46
CA GLN A 218 -23.68 14.57 -0.91
C GLN A 218 -22.24 14.47 -1.44
N PRO A 219 -22.03 14.21 -2.74
CA PRO A 219 -20.68 14.16 -3.31
C PRO A 219 -20.03 15.53 -3.19
N ALA A 220 -18.88 15.61 -2.51
CA ALA A 220 -18.03 16.78 -2.55
C ALA A 220 -17.26 16.80 -3.88
N PRO A 221 -17.41 17.82 -4.75
CA PRO A 221 -16.63 17.91 -5.96
C PRO A 221 -15.30 18.59 -5.63
N LEU A 222 -14.24 17.80 -5.46
CA LEU A 222 -12.85 18.25 -5.52
C LEU A 222 -12.00 17.02 -5.85
N VAL A 223 -11.92 16.70 -7.14
CA VAL A 223 -10.90 15.78 -7.66
C VAL A 223 -9.59 16.57 -7.65
N PRO A 224 -8.62 16.30 -6.75
CA PRO A 224 -7.28 16.82 -6.94
C PRO A 224 -6.73 16.28 -8.28
N PRO A 225 -5.85 17.02 -8.98
CA PRO A 225 -5.28 16.53 -10.22
C PRO A 225 -4.64 15.16 -10.00
N PRO A 226 -4.63 14.27 -11.01
CA PRO A 226 -4.00 12.97 -10.87
C PRO A 226 -2.57 13.15 -10.36
N VAL A 227 -2.17 12.37 -9.36
CA VAL A 227 -0.82 12.40 -8.75
C VAL A 227 0.28 12.21 -9.81
N ARG A 228 -0.07 11.73 -11.01
CA ARG A 228 0.76 11.76 -12.22
C ARG A 228 1.40 13.12 -12.50
N ALA A 229 0.74 14.24 -12.17
CA ALA A 229 1.30 15.59 -12.31
C ALA A 229 2.43 15.90 -11.30
N LEU A 230 2.46 15.22 -10.15
CA LEU A 230 3.48 15.37 -9.11
C LEU A 230 4.65 14.38 -9.26
N LEU A 231 4.55 13.44 -10.21
CA LEU A 231 5.55 12.40 -10.48
C LEU A 231 6.34 12.65 -11.78
N GLN A 232 6.21 13.82 -12.40
CA GLN A 232 7.06 14.19 -13.53
C GLN A 232 8.51 14.35 -13.04
N VAL A 233 9.31 13.31 -13.27
CA VAL A 233 10.77 13.41 -13.28
C VAL A 233 11.14 14.32 -14.46
N PRO A 234 11.98 15.37 -14.30
CA PRO A 234 12.39 16.22 -15.40
C PRO A 234 13.09 15.41 -16.50
N GLU A 235 12.52 15.39 -17.72
CA GLU A 235 13.14 14.83 -18.93
C GLU A 235 14.27 15.74 -19.44
N ASP A 236 15.31 15.98 -18.64
CA ASP A 236 16.45 16.81 -19.07
C ASP A 236 17.82 16.19 -18.74
N GLN A 237 17.89 14.86 -18.54
CA GLN A 237 19.16 14.16 -18.27
C GLN A 237 19.33 12.82 -19.02
N LEU A 238 18.80 12.67 -20.23
CA LEU A 238 19.18 11.56 -21.12
C LEU A 238 20.21 12.04 -22.16
N PRO A 239 21.42 11.46 -22.22
CA PRO A 239 22.39 11.78 -23.27
C PRO A 239 21.85 11.34 -24.64
N ALA A 240 22.00 12.21 -25.63
CA ALA A 240 21.51 12.01 -26.99
C ALA A 240 22.07 10.72 -27.63
N PRO A 241 21.28 9.99 -28.43
CA PRO A 241 21.75 8.83 -29.17
C PRO A 241 22.74 9.26 -30.27
N PRO A 242 23.76 8.43 -30.58
CA PRO A 242 24.72 8.75 -31.63
C PRO A 242 24.04 8.72 -33.01
N LEU A 243 24.39 9.71 -33.84
CA LEU A 243 23.91 9.82 -35.22
C LEU A 243 24.40 8.64 -36.08
N PRO A 244 23.58 8.17 -37.04
CA PRO A 244 24.00 7.12 -37.96
C PRO A 244 25.07 7.65 -38.94
N GLY A 245 26.17 6.91 -39.04
CA GLY A 245 27.15 6.99 -40.12
C GLY A 245 26.89 5.97 -41.21
#